data_AF-A0A5E4GGN2-F1
#
_entry.id   AF-A0A5E4GGN2-F1
#
_cell.length_a   1.000
_cell.length_b   1.000
_cell.length_c   1.000
_cell.angle_alpha   90.00
_cell.angle_beta   90.00
_cell.angle_gamma   90.00
#
_symmetry.space_group_name_H-M   'P 1'
#
loop_
_entity.id
_entity.type
_entity.pdbx_description
1 polymer ?
#
loop_
_entity_poly.entity_id
_entity_poly.type
_entity_poly.pdbx_seq_one_letter_code
_entity_poly.pdbx_strand_id
1 'polypeptide(L)' 'DISSEERRTQAYDHTPLKWRRLDDVLAQCNLCIMEPEKYADAAQDESWLKAMEDELQMIEKNETWEL' A
#
# COMPACT_ATOMS: atom_id res chain seq x y z
N ASP A 1 16.76 0.07 45.82
CA ASP A 1 17.17 0.00 44.40
C ASP A 1 17.20 -1.45 43.94
N ILE A 2 16.13 -1.88 43.29
CA ILE A 2 16.16 -3.07 42.44
C ILE A 2 16.46 -2.53 41.05
N SER A 3 17.62 -2.89 40.51
CA SER A 3 18.14 -2.36 39.24
C SER A 3 17.09 -2.52 38.14
N SER A 4 16.90 -1.47 37.36
CA SER A 4 15.97 -1.39 36.23
C SER A 4 16.24 -2.44 35.12
N GLU A 5 17.27 -3.28 35.27
CA GLU A 5 17.71 -4.29 34.31
C GLU A 5 17.03 -5.66 34.44
N GLU A 6 16.37 -5.97 35.57
CA GLU A 6 15.74 -7.30 35.76
C GLU A 6 14.32 -7.42 35.19
N ARG A 7 13.81 -6.40 34.48
CA ARG A 7 12.43 -6.39 33.94
C ARG A 7 12.28 -6.95 32.52
N ARG A 8 13.33 -7.51 31.89
CA ARG A 8 13.30 -7.86 30.47
C ARG A 8 13.86 -9.23 30.15
N THR A 9 13.12 -10.29 30.49
CA THR A 9 13.08 -11.54 29.69
C THR A 9 11.73 -12.24 29.88
N GLN A 10 10.62 -11.50 29.77
CA GLN A 10 9.34 -12.17 29.61
C GLN A 10 9.35 -12.81 28.21
N ALA A 11 9.32 -14.14 28.15
CA ALA A 11 9.29 -14.88 26.90
C ALA A 11 8.07 -14.40 26.09
N TYR A 12 8.32 -13.81 24.92
CA TYR A 12 7.26 -13.33 24.05
C TYR A 12 6.62 -14.54 23.37
N ASP A 13 5.32 -14.72 23.58
CA ASP A 13 4.57 -15.76 22.90
C ASP A 13 4.29 -15.31 21.46
N HIS A 14 4.92 -16.00 20.50
CA HIS A 14 4.74 -15.74 19.07
C HIS A 14 3.54 -16.48 18.48
N THR A 15 2.73 -17.16 19.30
CA THR A 15 1.53 -17.86 18.84
C THR A 15 0.51 -16.86 18.29
N PRO A 16 0.11 -16.97 17.00
CA PRO A 16 -0.88 -16.07 16.44
C PRO A 16 -2.23 -16.20 17.16
N LEU A 17 -2.76 -15.08 17.67
CA LEU A 17 -4.03 -15.05 18.42
C LEU A 17 -5.25 -15.35 17.54
N LYS A 18 -5.16 -15.07 16.24
CA LYS A 18 -6.23 -15.28 15.28
C LYS A 18 -5.67 -15.48 13.89
N TRP A 19 -6.25 -16.45 13.17
CA TRP A 19 -6.01 -16.65 11.75
C TRP A 19 -7.14 -15.97 10.97
N ARG A 20 -6.79 -15.24 9.92
CA ARG A 20 -7.72 -14.64 8.96
C ARG A 20 -7.27 -15.02 7.56
N ARG A 21 -8.21 -15.11 6.62
CA ARG A 21 -7.84 -15.24 5.21
C ARG A 21 -7.17 -13.95 4.76
N LEU A 22 -6.13 -14.09 3.94
CA LEU A 22 -5.43 -12.94 3.39
C LEU A 22 -6.39 -12.04 2.60
N ASP A 23 -7.27 -12.65 1.79
CA ASP A 23 -8.28 -11.95 0.99
C ASP A 23 -9.19 -11.05 1.86
N ASP A 24 -9.63 -11.54 3.03
CA ASP A 24 -10.48 -10.78 3.95
C ASP A 24 -9.73 -9.56 4.51
N VAL A 25 -8.42 -9.67 4.74
CA VAL A 25 -7.57 -8.58 5.22
C VAL A 25 -7.32 -7.57 4.11
N LEU A 26 -7.01 -8.03 2.90
CA LEU A 26 -6.77 -7.17 1.74
C LEU A 26 -8.03 -6.39 1.34
N ALA A 27 -9.20 -7.04 1.39
CA ALA A 27 -10.49 -6.39 1.17
C ALA A 27 -10.80 -5.30 2.21
N GLN A 28 -10.47 -5.54 3.49
CA GLN A 28 -10.62 -4.53 4.55
C GLN A 28 -9.70 -3.32 4.38
N CYS A 29 -8.52 -3.53 3.80
CA CYS A 29 -7.54 -2.48 3.59
C CYS A 29 -7.77 -1.66 2.30
N ASN A 30 -8.85 -1.91 1.54
CA ASN A 30 -8.97 -1.45 0.15
C ASN A 30 -7.71 -1.78 -0.68
N LEU A 31 -6.96 -2.83 -0.30
CA LEU A 31 -5.72 -3.26 -0.97
C LEU A 31 -5.99 -4.35 -2.01
N CYS A 32 -7.24 -4.79 -2.16
CA CYS A 32 -7.68 -5.60 -3.30
C CYS A 32 -7.91 -4.70 -4.54
N ILE A 33 -6.98 -3.76 -4.79
CA ILE A 33 -6.89 -3.10 -6.09
C ILE A 33 -6.06 -4.06 -6.91
N MET A 34 -6.72 -4.97 -7.62
CA MET A 34 -6.08 -5.71 -8.69
C MET A 34 -5.58 -4.66 -9.69
N GLU A 35 -4.26 -4.57 -9.86
CA GLU A 35 -3.70 -3.62 -10.81
C GLU A 35 -4.25 -3.94 -12.21
N PRO A 36 -4.72 -2.92 -12.96
CA PRO A 36 -5.22 -3.14 -14.30
C PRO A 36 -4.07 -3.59 -15.22
N GLU A 37 -4.24 -4.76 -15.85
CA GLU A 37 -3.22 -5.32 -16.76
C GLU A 37 -3.15 -4.56 -18.10
N LYS A 38 -4.19 -3.79 -18.42
CA LYS A 38 -4.32 -3.08 -19.69
C LYS A 38 -4.84 -1.67 -19.46
N TYR A 39 -4.44 -0.78 -20.35
CA TYR A 39 -4.93 0.60 -20.37
C TYR A 39 -6.47 0.67 -20.38
N ALA A 40 -7.15 -0.18 -21.16
CA ALA A 40 -8.60 -0.16 -21.25
C ALA A 40 -9.30 -0.46 -19.90
N ASP A 41 -8.65 -1.21 -19.02
CA ASP A 41 -9.16 -1.52 -17.69
C ASP A 41 -8.85 -0.36 -16.72
N ALA A 42 -7.65 0.22 -16.82
CA ALA A 42 -7.24 1.37 -16.02
C ALA A 42 -8.04 2.64 -16.34
N ALA A 43 -8.31 2.88 -17.62
CA ALA A 43 -9.01 4.06 -18.13
C ALA A 43 -10.50 4.10 -17.77
N GLN A 44 -11.04 3.05 -17.16
CA GLN A 44 -12.39 3.06 -16.59
C GLN A 44 -12.43 3.72 -15.20
N ASP A 45 -11.29 3.90 -14.54
CA ASP A 45 -11.19 4.60 -13.26
C ASP A 45 -10.92 6.10 -13.50
N GLU A 46 -11.91 6.94 -13.19
CA GLU A 46 -11.82 8.39 -13.30
C GLU A 46 -10.70 8.98 -12.43
N SER A 47 -10.42 8.38 -11.27
CA SER A 47 -9.35 8.84 -10.37
C SER A 47 -7.99 8.54 -10.98
N TRP A 48 -7.84 7.38 -11.63
CA TRP A 48 -6.63 7.02 -12.36
C TRP A 48 -6.41 7.96 -13.56
N LEU A 49 -7.46 8.25 -14.34
CA LEU A 49 -7.39 9.21 -15.44
C LEU A 49 -6.96 10.59 -14.97
N LYS A 50 -7.55 11.07 -13.87
CA LYS A 50 -7.22 12.38 -13.32
C LYS A 50 -5.75 12.45 -12.87
N ALA A 51 -5.28 11.42 -12.17
CA ALA A 51 -3.88 11.34 -11.74
C ALA A 51 -2.92 11.33 -12.93
N MET A 52 -3.22 10.58 -14.00
CA MET A 52 -2.40 10.56 -15.21
C MET A 52 -2.37 11.89 -15.95
N GLU A 53 -3.49 12.60 -16.02
CA GLU A 53 -3.52 13.94 -16.61
C GLU A 53 -2.64 14.92 -15.82
N ASP A 54 -2.72 14.90 -14.49
CA ASP A 54 -1.91 15.77 -13.63
C ASP A 54 -0.41 15.45 -13.77
N GLU A 55 -0.03 14.17 -13.82
CA GLU A 55 1.36 13.74 -14.06
C GLU A 55 1.87 14.20 -15.43
N LEU A 56 1.09 14.03 -16.50
CA LEU A 56 1.46 14.48 -17.85
C LEU A 56 1.66 16.00 -17.91
N GLN A 57 0.79 16.78 -17.27
CA GLN A 57 0.94 18.23 -17.17
C GLN A 57 2.24 18.61 -16.45
N MET A 58 2.61 17.88 -15.39
CA MET A 58 3.84 18.15 -14.66
C MET A 58 5.09 17.79 -15.46
N ILE A 59 5.04 16.71 -16.25
CA ILE A 59 6.13 16.33 -17.16
C ILE A 59 6.35 17.41 -18.22
N GLU A 60 5.27 17.88 -18.85
CA GLU A 60 5.35 18.93 -19.88
C GLU A 60 5.85 20.24 -19.28
N LYS A 61 5.33 20.64 -18.12
CA LYS A 61 5.73 21.86 -17.42
C LYS A 61 7.22 21.87 -17.04
N ASN A 62 7.75 20.74 -16.63
CA ASN A 62 9.13 20.63 -16.16
C ASN A 62 10.11 20.20 -17.25
N GLU A 63 9.62 19.92 -18.46
CA GLU A 63 10.40 19.40 -19.59
C GLU A 63 11.23 18.16 -19.20
N THR A 64 10.68 17.30 -18.33
CA THR A 64 11.43 16.17 -17.74
C THR A 64 11.50 14.93 -18.63
N TRP A 65 10.91 14.97 -19.82
CA TRP A 65 10.91 13.85 -20.76
C TRP A 65 11.59 14.25 -22.07
N GLU A 66 12.66 13.54 -22.41
CA GLU A 66 13.28 13.50 -23.75
C GLU A 66 12.91 12.20 -24.49
N LEU A 67 12.50 12.32 -25.75
CA LEU A 67 11.98 11.22 -26.57
C LEU A 67 13.09 10.31 -27.14
#